data_AF-A0A453JEL3-F1
#
_entry.id   AF-A0A453JEL3-F1
#
_cell.length_a   1.000
_cell.length_b   1.000
_cell.length_c   1.000
_cell.angle_alpha   90.00
_cell.angle_beta   90.00
_cell.angle_gamma   90.00
#
_symmetry.space_group_name_H-M   'P 1'
#
loop_
_entity.id
_entity.type
_entity.pdbx_description
1 polymer ?
#
loop_
_entity_poly.entity_id
_entity_poly.type
_entity_poly.pdbx_seq_one_letter_code
_entity_poly.pdbx_strand_id
1 'polypeptide(L)'
;GIVDLKLEFEKLLMLISSRCLLGKEVRENMFDEVYTLFHEIEDNGVTLISFLFPYLPTPANRKRDKARIRLTQILSDVVDSRKNSGRVEDDTLQKLIDSKYKDGRPTTVEEVVGLIIGLLFAGKHTSSHTSTWTAACLLSHPTFLRAAIEEQQQISSKYKDMGLDYNAFIEMDTLHRCIKEALRKHPPTPMLVRRAHKQFMVKTKEGKEYDIPQDHIVATPTIVTNNISYIYKDPQVYDPCRFGPERREDKVGGKFSYTSFSGGRHICTGEAYAYMQLKVIWSHLLRNFELELISPFPKTDWSKFLPEPQGKLLVKYKRNGILQSLN
;
A
#
# COMPACT_ATOMS: atom_id res chain seq x y z
N GLY A 1 -12.00 -11.45 21.14
CA GLY A 1 -12.26 -10.15 21.78
C GLY A 1 -12.80 -9.18 20.76
N ILE A 2 -12.67 -7.88 21.00
CA ILE A 2 -12.98 -6.80 20.05
C ILE A 2 -11.70 -6.02 19.79
N VAL A 3 -11.47 -5.62 18.54
CA VAL A 3 -10.29 -4.87 18.13
C VAL A 3 -10.66 -3.81 17.10
N ASP A 4 -9.91 -2.71 17.08
CA ASP A 4 -9.94 -1.74 15.97
C ASP A 4 -8.92 -2.17 14.91
N LEU A 5 -9.38 -2.81 13.83
CA LEU A 5 -8.48 -3.32 12.80
C LEU A 5 -7.70 -2.22 12.09
N LYS A 6 -8.25 -1.00 12.00
CA LYS A 6 -7.53 0.12 11.39
C LYS A 6 -6.23 0.39 12.13
N LEU A 7 -6.32 0.54 13.46
CA LEU A 7 -5.17 0.78 14.33
C LEU A 7 -4.17 -0.38 14.30
N GLU A 8 -4.65 -1.62 14.30
CA GLU A 8 -3.76 -2.78 14.27
C GLU A 8 -3.06 -2.94 12.92
N PHE A 9 -3.72 -2.64 11.80
CA PHE A 9 -3.07 -2.65 10.49
C PHE A 9 -1.98 -1.59 10.36
N GLU A 10 -2.19 -0.38 10.91
CA GLU A 10 -1.17 0.68 10.90
C GLU A 10 0.11 0.26 11.63
N LYS A 11 -0.03 -0.38 12.79
CA LYS A 11 1.09 -0.92 13.58
C LYS A 11 1.75 -2.10 12.88
N LEU A 12 0.96 -3.08 12.44
CA LEU A 12 1.46 -4.30 11.80
C LEU A 12 2.24 -3.98 10.52
N LEU A 13 1.73 -3.09 9.69
CA LEU A 13 2.40 -2.71 8.45
C LEU A 13 3.66 -1.90 8.68
N MET A 14 3.72 -1.12 9.76
CA MET A 14 4.95 -0.45 10.15
C MET A 14 6.01 -1.48 10.60
N LEU A 15 5.62 -2.52 11.34
CA LEU A 15 6.51 -3.62 11.72
C LEU A 15 7.04 -4.39 10.49
N ILE A 16 6.15 -4.72 9.55
CA ILE A 16 6.53 -5.44 8.31
C ILE A 16 7.44 -4.56 7.44
N SER A 17 7.06 -3.30 7.21
CA SER A 17 7.83 -2.37 6.38
C SER A 17 9.20 -2.06 7.00
N SER A 18 9.27 -1.91 8.32
CA SER A 18 10.54 -1.77 9.04
C SER A 18 11.43 -2.98 8.81
N ARG A 19 10.92 -4.20 8.96
CA ARG A 19 11.71 -5.42 8.77
C ARG A 19 12.16 -5.63 7.32
N CYS A 20 11.30 -5.35 6.35
CA CYS A 20 11.56 -5.59 4.92
C CYS A 20 12.39 -4.48 4.25
N LEU A 21 12.26 -3.23 4.70
CA LEU A 21 12.85 -2.06 4.04
C LEU A 21 14.02 -1.45 4.81
N LEU A 22 13.96 -1.41 6.15
CA LEU A 22 14.92 -0.67 6.98
C LEU A 22 16.08 -1.53 7.51
N GLY A 23 16.01 -2.85 7.33
CA GLY A 23 16.98 -3.79 7.88
C GLY A 23 16.62 -4.29 9.27
N LYS A 24 17.38 -5.28 9.74
CA LYS A 24 17.14 -5.98 11.01
C LYS A 24 17.50 -5.11 12.22
N GLU A 25 18.55 -4.32 12.10
CA GLU A 25 19.11 -3.45 13.12
C GLU A 25 18.10 -2.38 13.55
N VAL A 26 17.45 -1.75 12.59
CA VAL A 26 16.40 -0.76 12.86
C VAL A 26 15.19 -1.44 13.52
N ARG A 27 14.78 -2.60 13.02
CA ARG A 27 13.62 -3.34 13.55
C ARG A 27 13.86 -3.86 14.98
N GLU A 28 15.06 -4.27 15.33
CA GLU A 28 15.35 -4.91 16.61
C GLU A 28 15.78 -3.91 17.69
N ASN A 29 16.54 -2.87 17.32
CA ASN A 29 17.19 -2.00 18.30
C ASN A 29 16.62 -0.59 18.35
N MET A 30 15.92 -0.13 17.31
CA MET A 30 15.53 1.28 17.15
C MET A 30 14.09 1.48 16.71
N PHE A 31 13.26 0.42 16.75
CA PHE A 31 11.92 0.46 16.17
C PHE A 31 11.05 1.54 16.81
N ASP A 32 11.03 1.67 18.14
CA ASP A 32 10.14 2.62 18.82
C ASP A 32 10.52 4.08 18.53
N GLU A 33 11.82 4.39 18.48
CA GLU A 33 12.30 5.73 18.13
C GLU A 33 11.99 6.06 16.66
N VAL A 34 12.31 5.14 15.73
CA VAL A 34 12.01 5.31 14.30
C VAL A 34 10.51 5.41 14.06
N TYR A 35 9.70 4.60 14.75
CA TYR A 35 8.24 4.65 14.71
C TYR A 35 7.74 6.03 15.13
N THR A 36 8.20 6.53 16.27
CA THR A 36 7.79 7.83 16.81
C THR A 36 8.18 8.96 15.87
N LEU A 37 9.43 8.99 15.40
CA LEU A 37 9.92 10.02 14.47
C LEU A 37 9.17 9.99 13.15
N PHE A 38 8.86 8.80 12.64
CA PHE A 38 8.11 8.66 11.40
C PHE A 38 6.69 9.19 11.55
N HIS A 39 6.01 8.86 12.65
CA HIS A 39 4.71 9.42 12.98
C HIS A 39 4.75 10.95 13.16
N GLU A 40 5.79 11.52 13.78
CA GLU A 40 5.95 12.97 13.86
C GLU A 40 6.09 13.63 12.47
N ILE A 41 6.80 12.99 11.54
CA ILE A 41 6.91 13.46 10.15
C ILE A 41 5.54 13.42 9.46
N GLU A 42 4.77 12.35 9.66
CA GLU A 42 3.46 12.15 9.04
C GLU A 42 2.43 13.15 9.57
N ASP A 43 2.22 13.19 10.88
CA ASP A 43 1.19 14.00 11.54
C ASP A 43 1.36 15.50 11.28
N ASN A 44 2.61 15.93 11.07
CA ASN A 44 2.95 17.33 10.86
C ASN A 44 3.29 17.67 9.40
N GLY A 45 3.50 16.66 8.53
CA GLY A 45 3.96 16.84 7.15
C GLY A 45 2.94 16.49 6.08
N VAL A 46 1.92 15.67 6.39
CA VAL A 46 0.97 15.10 5.42
C VAL A 46 -0.41 15.73 5.57
N THR A 47 -0.43 17.05 5.78
CA THR A 47 -1.66 17.84 5.82
C THR A 47 -1.83 18.63 4.53
N LEU A 48 -3.06 19.05 4.22
CA LEU A 48 -3.33 19.88 3.06
C LEU A 48 -2.57 21.23 3.12
N ILE A 49 -2.39 21.79 4.32
CA ILE A 49 -1.60 23.00 4.54
C ILE A 49 -0.13 22.76 4.22
N SER A 50 0.45 21.67 4.71
CA SER A 50 1.85 21.31 4.44
C SER A 50 2.07 21.00 2.96
N PHE A 51 1.06 20.50 2.24
CA PHE A 51 1.12 20.29 0.79
C PHE A 51 1.14 21.60 0.00
N LEU A 52 0.24 22.54 0.32
CA LEU A 52 0.15 23.83 -0.37
C LEU A 52 1.29 24.79 0.01
N PHE A 53 1.74 24.72 1.26
CA PHE A 53 2.71 25.66 1.84
C PHE A 53 3.79 24.92 2.68
N PRO A 54 4.63 24.08 2.04
CA PRO A 54 5.55 23.17 2.72
C PRO A 54 6.64 23.85 3.55
N TYR A 55 6.93 25.12 3.26
CA TYR A 55 8.01 25.91 3.89
C TYR A 55 7.51 26.93 4.92
N LEU A 56 6.20 26.95 5.24
CA LEU A 56 5.73 27.86 6.28
C LEU A 56 6.37 27.51 7.63
N PRO A 57 6.82 28.50 8.42
CA PRO A 57 7.50 28.26 9.69
C PRO A 57 6.51 27.95 10.83
N THR A 58 5.54 27.07 10.59
CA THR A 58 4.55 26.65 11.59
C THR A 58 5.19 25.73 12.65
N PRO A 59 4.62 25.65 13.87
CA PRO A 59 5.08 24.69 14.87
C PRO A 59 5.08 23.24 14.36
N ALA A 60 4.09 22.87 13.53
CA ALA A 60 4.01 21.56 12.89
C ALA A 60 5.20 21.32 11.94
N ASN A 61 5.46 22.24 10.99
CA ASN A 61 6.58 22.08 10.05
C ASN A 61 7.93 22.03 10.78
N ARG A 62 8.11 22.79 11.87
CA ARG A 62 9.32 22.70 12.70
C ARG A 62 9.49 21.33 13.37
N LYS A 63 8.40 20.73 13.88
CA LYS A 63 8.42 19.37 14.44
C LYS A 63 8.75 18.34 13.36
N ARG A 64 8.09 18.42 12.20
CA ARG A 64 8.38 17.58 11.03
C ARG A 64 9.86 17.64 10.66
N ASP A 65 10.44 18.84 10.58
CA ASP A 65 11.83 19.03 10.16
C ASP A 65 12.81 18.49 11.20
N LYS A 66 12.55 18.70 12.50
CA LYS A 66 13.36 18.12 13.58
C LYS A 66 13.32 16.59 13.55
N ALA A 67 12.13 16.00 13.38
CA ALA A 67 11.96 14.56 13.27
C ALA A 67 12.67 14.00 12.02
N ARG A 68 12.57 14.70 10.88
CA ARG A 68 13.25 14.35 9.63
C ARG A 68 14.77 14.35 9.79
N ILE A 69 15.34 15.34 10.49
CA ILE A 69 16.79 15.40 10.76
C ILE A 69 17.21 14.20 11.60
N ARG A 70 16.53 13.93 12.72
CA ARG A 70 16.88 12.81 13.60
C ARG A 70 16.73 11.46 12.90
N LEU A 71 15.66 11.25 12.14
CA LEU A 71 15.45 10.01 11.38
C LEU A 71 16.54 9.83 10.30
N THR A 72 16.95 10.91 9.64
CA THR A 72 18.05 10.87 8.66
C THR A 72 19.34 10.44 9.33
N GLN A 73 19.65 10.99 10.51
CA GLN A 73 20.87 10.66 11.24
C GLN A 73 20.90 9.18 11.61
N ILE A 74 19.83 8.66 12.22
CA ILE A 74 19.72 7.24 12.58
C ILE A 74 19.97 6.33 11.37
N LEU A 75 19.31 6.61 10.25
CA LEU A 75 19.45 5.77 9.06
C LEU A 75 20.82 5.93 8.38
N SER A 76 21.44 7.11 8.46
CA SER A 76 22.80 7.34 7.97
C SER A 76 23.80 6.53 8.78
N ASP A 77 23.68 6.53 10.11
CA ASP A 77 24.55 5.74 11.00
C ASP A 77 24.47 4.23 10.68
N VAL A 78 23.27 3.73 10.38
CA VAL A 78 23.07 2.33 9.96
C VAL A 78 23.72 2.05 8.61
N VAL A 79 23.53 2.92 7.62
CA VAL A 79 24.13 2.78 6.28
C VAL A 79 25.66 2.80 6.37
N ASP A 80 26.23 3.74 7.11
CA ASP A 80 27.68 3.87 7.30
C ASP A 80 28.26 2.68 8.06
N SER A 81 27.57 2.21 9.10
CA SER A 81 27.97 1.01 9.83
C SER A 81 28.06 -0.22 8.92
N ARG A 82 27.08 -0.42 8.03
CA ARG A 82 27.12 -1.53 7.04
C ARG A 82 28.27 -1.36 6.04
N LYS A 83 28.43 -0.17 5.46
CA LYS A 83 29.52 0.13 4.52
C LYS A 83 30.91 -0.11 5.13
N ASN A 84 31.10 0.25 6.40
CA ASN A 84 32.39 0.16 7.07
C ASN A 84 32.68 -1.22 7.67
N SER A 85 31.65 -2.00 8.02
CA SER A 85 31.83 -3.32 8.66
C SER A 85 32.10 -4.45 7.66
N GLY A 86 31.88 -4.23 6.36
CA GLY A 86 31.98 -5.27 5.33
C GLY A 86 30.90 -6.36 5.44
N ARG A 87 29.88 -6.16 6.29
CA ARG A 87 28.73 -7.06 6.41
C ARG A 87 27.79 -6.86 5.23
N VAL A 88 27.35 -7.97 4.65
CA VAL A 88 26.39 -7.98 3.53
C VAL A 88 25.17 -8.77 3.97
N GLU A 89 24.02 -8.11 3.99
CA GLU A 89 22.72 -8.70 4.32
C GLU A 89 21.89 -8.89 3.05
N ASP A 90 21.07 -9.93 2.94
CA ASP A 90 20.11 -10.05 1.82
C ASP A 90 18.81 -9.29 2.15
N ASP A 91 18.87 -7.96 2.12
CA ASP A 91 17.72 -7.09 2.32
C ASP A 91 17.68 -5.87 1.38
N THR A 92 16.58 -5.14 1.42
CA THR A 92 16.35 -3.97 0.56
C THR A 92 17.39 -2.88 0.81
N LEU A 93 17.76 -2.64 2.07
CA LEU A 93 18.74 -1.64 2.44
C LEU A 93 20.11 -1.98 1.84
N GLN A 94 20.56 -3.23 1.93
CA GLN A 94 21.82 -3.65 1.31
C GLN A 94 21.77 -3.53 -0.21
N LYS A 95 20.66 -3.93 -0.86
CA LYS A 95 20.49 -3.78 -2.31
C LYS A 95 20.58 -2.32 -2.76
N LEU A 96 20.08 -1.39 -1.95
CA LEU A 96 20.21 0.04 -2.22
C LEU A 96 21.65 0.53 -2.03
N ILE A 97 22.37 0.06 -1.00
CA ILE A 97 23.78 0.38 -0.76
C ILE A 97 24.67 -0.09 -1.93
N ASP A 98 24.42 -1.30 -2.43
CA ASP A 98 25.21 -1.93 -3.49
C ASP A 98 24.87 -1.43 -4.90
N SER A 99 23.80 -0.64 -5.02
CA SER A 99 23.32 -0.12 -6.30
C SER A 99 24.27 0.92 -6.89
N LYS A 100 24.31 0.94 -8.23
CA LYS A 100 25.07 1.92 -9.02
C LYS A 100 24.18 2.57 -10.06
N TYR A 101 24.45 3.83 -10.35
CA TYR A 101 23.88 4.53 -11.48
C TYR A 101 24.43 4.00 -12.80
N LYS A 102 23.78 4.35 -13.92
CA LYS A 102 24.16 3.89 -15.27
C LYS A 102 25.57 4.33 -15.69
N ASP A 103 26.06 5.42 -15.11
CA ASP A 103 27.42 5.94 -15.30
C ASP A 103 28.46 5.25 -14.40
N GLY A 104 28.05 4.28 -13.58
CA GLY A 104 28.91 3.55 -12.65
C GLY A 104 29.05 4.20 -11.27
N ARG A 105 28.47 5.39 -11.05
CA ARG A 105 28.54 6.08 -9.75
C ARG A 105 27.80 5.26 -8.67
N PRO A 106 28.41 5.00 -7.50
CA PRO A 106 27.71 4.35 -6.39
C PRO A 106 26.68 5.30 -5.77
N THR A 107 25.66 4.74 -5.11
CA THR A 107 24.70 5.53 -4.34
C THR A 107 25.36 6.15 -3.09
N THR A 108 25.11 7.44 -2.85
CA THR A 108 25.54 8.11 -1.62
C THR A 108 24.67 7.68 -0.43
N VAL A 109 25.14 7.97 0.79
CA VAL A 109 24.39 7.66 2.02
C VAL A 109 23.07 8.43 2.01
N GLU A 110 23.09 9.70 1.64
CA GLU A 110 21.92 10.57 1.58
C GLU A 110 20.89 10.08 0.55
N GLU A 111 21.35 9.59 -0.61
CA GLU A 111 20.49 8.99 -1.62
C GLU A 111 19.80 7.72 -1.09
N VAL A 112 20.55 6.82 -0.44
CA VAL A 112 20.01 5.59 0.15
C VAL A 112 18.99 5.91 1.24
N VAL A 113 19.34 6.79 2.18
CA VAL A 113 18.44 7.20 3.28
C VAL A 113 17.18 7.88 2.74
N GLY A 114 17.32 8.75 1.73
CA GLY A 114 16.20 9.40 1.07
C GLY A 114 15.24 8.40 0.41
N LEU A 115 15.78 7.43 -0.34
CA LEU A 115 15.00 6.38 -1.00
C LEU A 115 14.27 5.50 0.02
N ILE A 116 14.93 5.10 1.10
CA ILE A 116 14.35 4.24 2.13
C ILE A 116 13.16 4.91 2.82
N ILE A 117 13.30 6.17 3.19
CA ILE A 117 12.20 6.94 3.81
C ILE A 117 11.05 7.12 2.81
N GLY A 118 11.36 7.36 1.53
CA GLY A 118 10.37 7.40 0.47
C GLY A 118 9.60 6.08 0.31
N LEU A 119 10.30 4.93 0.34
CA LEU A 119 9.69 3.61 0.26
C LEU A 119 8.81 3.31 1.48
N LEU A 120 9.25 3.68 2.68
CA LEU A 120 8.48 3.51 3.91
C LEU A 120 7.16 4.30 3.86
N PHE A 121 7.23 5.56 3.41
CA PHE A 121 6.07 6.42 3.22
C PHE A 121 5.11 5.86 2.16
N ALA A 122 5.64 5.43 1.02
CA ALA A 122 4.85 4.87 -0.07
C ALA A 122 4.12 3.58 0.35
N GLY A 123 4.78 2.71 1.11
CA GLY A 123 4.26 1.38 1.49
C GLY A 123 3.32 1.38 2.69
N LYS A 124 3.56 2.20 3.72
CA LYS A 124 2.79 2.12 4.98
C LYS A 124 1.32 2.52 4.81
N HIS A 125 1.06 3.75 4.39
CA HIS A 125 -0.30 4.29 4.34
C HIS A 125 -1.17 3.55 3.32
N THR A 126 -0.64 3.36 2.11
CA THR A 126 -1.39 2.73 1.02
C THR A 126 -1.80 1.30 1.38
N SER A 127 -0.88 0.49 1.92
CA SER A 127 -1.19 -0.87 2.39
C SER A 127 -2.12 -0.88 3.61
N SER A 128 -2.02 0.10 4.52
CA SER A 128 -2.86 0.13 5.74
C SER A 128 -4.30 0.47 5.40
N HIS A 129 -4.49 1.50 4.57
CA HIS A 129 -5.82 1.87 4.11
C HIS A 129 -6.42 0.74 3.27
N THR A 130 -5.61 0.11 2.40
CA THR A 130 -6.07 -1.02 1.58
C THR A 130 -6.44 -2.24 2.44
N SER A 131 -5.65 -2.57 3.46
CA SER A 131 -5.99 -3.63 4.42
C SER A 131 -7.33 -3.33 5.10
N THR A 132 -7.51 -2.10 5.56
CA THR A 132 -8.72 -1.68 6.27
C THR A 132 -9.96 -1.68 5.35
N TRP A 133 -9.84 -1.19 4.10
CA TRP A 133 -10.92 -1.27 3.12
C TRP A 133 -11.23 -2.72 2.72
N THR A 134 -10.21 -3.56 2.58
CA THR A 134 -10.39 -5.01 2.35
C THR A 134 -11.16 -5.64 3.50
N ALA A 135 -10.87 -5.27 4.75
CA ALA A 135 -11.64 -5.73 5.92
C ALA A 135 -13.10 -5.30 5.84
N ALA A 136 -13.35 -4.01 5.66
CA ALA A 136 -14.71 -3.47 5.57
C ALA A 136 -15.51 -4.14 4.45
N CYS A 137 -14.92 -4.28 3.26
CA CYS A 137 -15.57 -4.92 2.13
C CYS A 137 -15.77 -6.42 2.36
N LEU A 138 -14.72 -7.18 2.65
CA LEU A 138 -14.79 -8.63 2.74
C LEU A 138 -15.71 -9.10 3.88
N LEU A 139 -15.60 -8.48 5.06
CA LEU A 139 -16.41 -8.86 6.23
C LEU A 139 -17.89 -8.46 6.08
N SER A 140 -18.20 -7.47 5.24
CA SER A 140 -19.59 -7.10 4.92
C SER A 140 -20.23 -7.97 3.83
N HIS A 141 -19.48 -8.89 3.21
CA HIS A 141 -19.96 -9.73 2.11
C HIS A 141 -19.69 -11.22 2.39
N PRO A 142 -20.58 -11.91 3.13
CA PRO A 142 -20.38 -13.29 3.58
C PRO A 142 -20.05 -14.28 2.47
N THR A 143 -20.62 -14.11 1.27
CA THR A 143 -20.35 -14.97 0.11
C THR A 143 -18.87 -14.93 -0.30
N PHE A 144 -18.28 -13.73 -0.39
CA PHE A 144 -16.87 -13.57 -0.77
C PHE A 144 -15.94 -13.93 0.39
N LEU A 145 -16.33 -13.64 1.63
CA LEU A 145 -15.59 -14.08 2.81
C LEU A 145 -15.47 -15.60 2.86
N ARG A 146 -16.58 -16.32 2.66
CA ARG A 146 -16.59 -17.78 2.63
C ARG A 146 -15.71 -18.34 1.52
N ALA A 147 -15.79 -17.79 0.31
CA ALA A 147 -14.92 -18.20 -0.79
C ALA A 147 -13.42 -17.97 -0.49
N ALA A 148 -13.08 -16.85 0.15
CA ALA A 148 -11.70 -16.58 0.55
C ALA A 148 -11.22 -17.54 1.66
N ILE A 149 -12.09 -17.93 2.60
CA ILE A 149 -11.78 -18.93 3.64
C ILE A 149 -11.60 -20.32 3.03
N GLU A 150 -12.49 -20.73 2.12
CA GLU A 150 -12.39 -21.99 1.37
C GLU A 150 -11.07 -22.06 0.59
N GLU A 151 -10.65 -20.97 -0.06
CA GLU A 151 -9.32 -20.88 -0.70
C GLU A 151 -8.18 -21.08 0.32
N GLN A 152 -8.26 -20.46 1.51
CA GLN A 152 -7.23 -20.65 2.54
C GLN A 152 -7.13 -22.09 3.03
N GLN A 153 -8.25 -22.81 3.11
CA GLN A 153 -8.27 -24.23 3.45
C GLN A 153 -7.57 -25.06 2.36
N GLN A 154 -7.90 -24.83 1.08
CA GLN A 154 -7.28 -25.52 -0.05
C GLN A 154 -5.76 -25.29 -0.11
N ILE A 155 -5.32 -24.03 0.02
CA ILE A 155 -3.88 -23.70 0.05
C ILE A 155 -3.20 -24.34 1.26
N SER A 156 -3.83 -24.32 2.45
CA SER A 156 -3.26 -24.97 3.64
C SER A 156 -3.10 -26.47 3.45
N SER A 157 -4.07 -27.14 2.83
CA SER A 157 -3.99 -28.57 2.53
C SER A 157 -2.89 -28.89 1.51
N LYS A 158 -2.77 -28.07 0.45
CA LYS A 158 -1.74 -28.27 -0.60
C LYS A 158 -0.31 -28.07 -0.09
N TYR A 159 -0.10 -27.11 0.82
CA TYR A 159 1.22 -26.73 1.34
C TYR A 159 1.52 -27.25 2.75
N LYS A 160 0.72 -28.20 3.25
CA LYS A 160 0.77 -28.67 4.65
C LYS A 160 2.18 -29.06 5.11
N ASP A 161 2.92 -29.78 4.26
CA ASP A 161 4.24 -30.31 4.60
C ASP A 161 5.40 -29.36 4.25
N MET A 162 5.15 -28.35 3.42
CA MET A 162 6.18 -27.41 2.92
C MET A 162 6.19 -26.08 3.68
N GLY A 163 5.12 -25.78 4.43
CA GLY A 163 4.88 -24.45 4.96
C GLY A 163 4.42 -23.47 3.87
N LEU A 164 3.94 -22.30 4.30
CA LEU A 164 3.53 -21.26 3.36
C LEU A 164 4.73 -20.45 2.91
N ASP A 165 5.08 -20.62 1.64
CA ASP A 165 6.13 -19.88 0.97
C ASP A 165 5.54 -18.83 0.00
N TYR A 166 6.43 -18.14 -0.72
CA TYR A 166 6.06 -17.17 -1.73
C TYR A 166 5.10 -17.74 -2.80
N ASN A 167 5.28 -19.01 -3.19
CA ASN A 167 4.44 -19.66 -4.21
C ASN A 167 3.01 -19.86 -3.70
N ALA A 168 2.84 -20.28 -2.45
CA ALA A 168 1.52 -20.43 -1.83
C ALA A 168 0.70 -19.13 -1.88
N PHE A 169 1.33 -17.97 -1.68
CA PHE A 169 0.64 -16.68 -1.74
C PHE A 169 0.32 -16.24 -3.18
N ILE A 170 1.15 -16.58 -4.16
CA ILE A 170 0.85 -16.30 -5.57
C ILE A 170 -0.45 -16.99 -6.00
N GLU A 171 -0.64 -18.25 -5.58
CA GLU A 171 -1.81 -19.06 -5.96
C GLU A 171 -3.15 -18.59 -5.37
N MET A 172 -3.14 -17.68 -4.39
CA MET A 172 -4.37 -17.11 -3.80
C MET A 172 -5.07 -16.12 -4.74
N ASP A 173 -5.81 -16.64 -5.72
CA ASP A 173 -6.51 -15.84 -6.73
C ASP A 173 -7.79 -15.16 -6.19
N THR A 174 -8.58 -15.86 -5.38
CA THR A 174 -9.80 -15.34 -4.77
C THR A 174 -9.49 -14.18 -3.84
N LEU A 175 -8.54 -14.36 -2.93
CA LEU A 175 -8.10 -13.29 -2.04
C LEU A 175 -7.48 -12.12 -2.82
N HIS A 176 -6.71 -12.41 -3.89
CA HIS A 176 -6.20 -11.36 -4.78
C HIS A 176 -7.32 -10.51 -5.37
N ARG A 177 -8.36 -11.15 -5.90
CA ARG A 177 -9.51 -10.46 -6.50
C ARG A 177 -10.30 -9.65 -5.47
N CYS A 178 -10.43 -10.14 -4.24
CA CYS A 178 -11.03 -9.38 -3.13
C CYS A 178 -10.26 -8.09 -2.83
N ILE A 179 -8.94 -8.20 -2.68
CA ILE A 179 -8.05 -7.04 -2.45
C ILE A 179 -8.12 -6.07 -3.64
N LYS A 180 -8.09 -6.59 -4.87
CA LYS A 180 -8.16 -5.80 -6.10
C LYS A 180 -9.48 -5.04 -6.21
N GLU A 181 -10.61 -5.62 -5.80
CA GLU A 181 -11.89 -4.93 -5.80
C GLU A 181 -11.97 -3.84 -4.72
N ALA A 182 -11.38 -4.08 -3.54
CA ALA A 182 -11.25 -3.05 -2.52
C ALA A 182 -10.41 -1.86 -3.05
N LEU A 183 -9.29 -2.13 -3.72
CA LEU A 183 -8.45 -1.11 -4.37
C LEU A 183 -9.14 -0.39 -5.53
N ARG A 184 -10.01 -1.06 -6.29
CA ARG A 184 -10.80 -0.42 -7.35
C ARG A 184 -11.73 0.63 -6.74
N LYS A 185 -12.48 0.23 -5.71
CA LYS A 185 -13.51 1.07 -5.07
C LYS A 185 -12.93 2.17 -4.19
N HIS A 186 -11.83 1.86 -3.50
CA HIS A 186 -11.20 2.73 -2.53
C HIS A 186 -9.69 2.89 -2.83
N PRO A 187 -9.32 3.48 -3.99
CA PRO A 187 -7.92 3.67 -4.34
C PRO A 187 -7.27 4.66 -3.35
N PRO A 188 -6.14 4.31 -2.71
CA PRO A 188 -5.45 5.23 -1.78
C PRO A 188 -5.03 6.55 -2.42
N THR A 189 -4.80 6.55 -3.74
CA THR A 189 -4.50 7.75 -4.54
C THR A 189 -5.65 7.99 -5.53
N PRO A 190 -6.68 8.79 -5.17
CA PRO A 190 -7.89 8.96 -5.98
C PRO A 190 -7.66 9.80 -7.23
N MET A 191 -6.60 10.62 -7.25
CA MET A 191 -6.28 11.55 -8.33
C MET A 191 -4.76 11.65 -8.51
N LEU A 192 -4.31 11.51 -9.77
CA LEU A 192 -2.92 11.71 -10.17
C LEU A 192 -2.81 13.03 -10.92
N VAL A 193 -1.84 13.87 -10.54
CA VAL A 193 -1.68 15.21 -11.11
C VAL A 193 -0.32 15.35 -11.79
N ARG A 194 -0.29 16.00 -12.96
CA ARG A 194 0.94 16.31 -13.73
C ARG A 194 0.88 17.73 -14.26
N ARG A 195 2.03 18.37 -14.43
CA ARG A 195 2.17 19.64 -15.15
C ARG A 195 2.65 19.36 -16.57
N ALA A 196 1.99 19.94 -17.57
CA ALA A 196 2.43 19.87 -18.95
C ALA A 196 3.67 20.75 -19.15
N HIS A 197 4.84 20.17 -19.36
CA HIS A 197 6.07 20.94 -19.60
C HIS A 197 6.19 21.50 -21.03
N LYS A 198 5.41 20.94 -21.96
CA LYS A 198 5.30 21.37 -23.36
C LYS A 198 3.86 21.17 -23.80
N GLN A 199 3.41 21.95 -24.77
CA GLN A 199 2.12 21.72 -25.41
C GLN A 199 2.09 20.35 -26.09
N PHE A 200 0.96 19.65 -25.98
CA PHE A 200 0.73 18.39 -26.66
C PHE A 200 -0.75 18.20 -26.98
N MET A 201 -1.05 17.34 -27.97
CA MET A 201 -2.42 17.00 -28.34
C MET A 201 -2.88 15.72 -27.65
N VAL A 202 -4.16 15.70 -27.24
CA VAL A 202 -4.86 14.49 -26.80
C VAL A 202 -5.97 14.19 -27.79
N LYS A 203 -6.01 12.95 -28.29
CA LYS A 203 -7.06 12.45 -29.18
C LYS A 203 -8.00 11.53 -28.42
N THR A 204 -9.31 11.78 -28.49
CA THR A 204 -10.32 10.90 -27.89
C THR A 204 -10.56 9.65 -28.76
N LYS A 205 -11.29 8.68 -28.22
CA LYS A 205 -11.66 7.47 -28.95
C LYS A 205 -12.54 7.77 -30.17
N GLU A 206 -13.33 8.84 -30.13
CA GLU A 206 -14.18 9.33 -31.22
C GLU A 206 -13.40 10.18 -32.23
N GLY A 207 -12.09 10.31 -32.05
CA GLY A 207 -11.20 11.02 -32.97
C GLY A 207 -11.15 12.54 -32.78
N LYS A 208 -11.82 13.10 -31.75
CA LYS A 208 -11.70 14.52 -31.42
C LYS A 208 -10.34 14.82 -30.84
N GLU A 209 -9.76 15.96 -31.19
CA GLU A 209 -8.43 16.35 -30.79
C GLU A 209 -8.49 17.62 -29.95
N TYR A 210 -7.72 17.64 -28.85
CA TYR A 210 -7.67 18.74 -27.89
C TYR A 210 -6.22 19.13 -27.62
N ASP A 211 -5.92 20.42 -27.75
CA ASP A 211 -4.66 21.00 -27.30
C ASP A 211 -4.60 21.06 -25.77
N ILE A 212 -3.52 20.54 -25.20
CA ILE A 212 -3.15 20.75 -23.81
C ILE A 212 -1.99 21.74 -23.81
N PRO A 213 -2.21 23.01 -23.43
CA PRO A 213 -1.16 24.01 -23.46
C PRO A 213 -0.07 23.71 -22.43
N GLN A 214 1.11 24.29 -22.66
CA GLN A 214 2.18 24.29 -21.67
C GLN A 214 1.67 24.86 -20.33
N ASP A 215 2.24 24.36 -19.25
CA ASP A 215 2.00 24.73 -17.86
C ASP A 215 0.62 24.39 -17.30
N HIS A 216 -0.28 23.84 -18.12
CA HIS A 216 -1.55 23.32 -17.63
C HIS A 216 -1.34 22.09 -16.73
N ILE A 217 -2.23 21.99 -15.74
CA ILE A 217 -2.30 20.84 -14.86
C ILE A 217 -3.26 19.81 -15.47
N VAL A 218 -2.75 18.60 -15.67
CA VAL A 218 -3.51 17.44 -16.13
C VAL A 218 -3.79 16.54 -14.93
N ALA A 219 -5.07 16.27 -14.68
CA ALA A 219 -5.51 15.40 -13.60
C ALA A 219 -6.12 14.11 -14.17
N THR A 220 -5.69 12.97 -13.64
CA THR A 220 -6.27 11.65 -13.94
C THR A 220 -6.97 11.14 -12.68
N PRO A 221 -8.31 11.23 -12.61
CA PRO A 221 -9.07 10.76 -11.47
C PRO A 221 -9.23 9.24 -11.52
N THR A 222 -8.37 8.51 -10.79
CA THR A 222 -8.45 7.06 -10.63
C THR A 222 -9.80 6.65 -10.05
N ILE A 223 -10.35 7.41 -9.10
CA ILE A 223 -11.66 7.13 -8.50
C ILE A 223 -12.79 7.14 -9.55
N VAL A 224 -12.69 7.98 -10.58
CA VAL A 224 -13.67 8.02 -11.68
C VAL A 224 -13.40 6.87 -12.64
N THR A 225 -12.15 6.71 -13.08
CA THR A 225 -11.73 5.68 -14.05
C THR A 225 -12.13 4.28 -13.58
N ASN A 226 -11.90 4.00 -12.30
CA ASN A 226 -12.26 2.75 -11.64
C ASN A 226 -13.79 2.52 -11.48
N ASN A 227 -14.63 3.50 -11.81
CA ASN A 227 -16.09 3.42 -11.71
C ASN A 227 -16.82 3.69 -13.04
N ILE A 228 -16.09 3.68 -14.16
CA ILE A 228 -16.68 3.83 -15.50
C ILE A 228 -17.52 2.60 -15.84
N SER A 229 -18.82 2.81 -16.09
CA SER A 229 -19.81 1.73 -16.27
C SER A 229 -19.64 0.88 -17.53
N TYR A 230 -19.02 1.41 -18.59
CA TYR A 230 -18.72 0.60 -19.78
C TYR A 230 -17.55 -0.37 -19.57
N ILE A 231 -16.72 -0.13 -18.55
CA ILE A 231 -15.63 -1.02 -18.14
C ILE A 231 -16.14 -1.96 -17.03
N TYR A 232 -16.74 -1.37 -16.00
CA TYR A 232 -17.16 -2.06 -14.80
C TYR A 232 -18.67 -2.12 -14.70
N LYS A 233 -19.24 -3.32 -14.85
CA LYS A 233 -20.68 -3.51 -14.67
C LYS A 233 -21.05 -3.29 -13.21
N ASP A 234 -22.13 -2.54 -12.95
CA ASP A 234 -22.59 -2.18 -11.60
C ASP A 234 -21.42 -1.71 -10.70
N PRO A 235 -20.73 -0.62 -11.06
CA PRO A 235 -19.44 -0.25 -10.46
C PRO A 235 -19.55 0.07 -8.96
N GLN A 236 -20.76 0.38 -8.48
CA GLN A 236 -21.05 0.64 -7.08
C GLN A 236 -21.10 -0.62 -6.22
N VAL A 237 -21.29 -1.81 -6.82
CA VAL A 237 -21.30 -3.08 -6.11
C VAL A 237 -19.86 -3.56 -5.88
N TYR A 238 -19.57 -4.05 -4.68
CA TYR A 238 -18.33 -4.79 -4.39
C TYR A 238 -18.47 -6.20 -4.95
N ASP A 239 -17.76 -6.48 -6.04
CA ASP A 239 -17.85 -7.76 -6.74
C ASP A 239 -16.45 -8.20 -7.25
N PRO A 240 -15.71 -8.98 -6.45
CA PRO A 240 -14.43 -9.56 -6.84
C PRO A 240 -14.47 -10.45 -8.09
N CYS A 241 -15.62 -11.04 -8.42
CA CYS A 241 -15.75 -11.91 -9.59
C CYS A 241 -15.52 -11.15 -10.91
N ARG A 242 -15.56 -9.82 -10.90
CA ARG A 242 -15.26 -8.96 -12.06
C ARG A 242 -13.86 -9.12 -12.65
N PHE A 243 -12.92 -9.51 -11.80
CA PHE A 243 -11.54 -9.78 -12.21
C PHE A 243 -11.31 -11.27 -12.50
N GLY A 244 -12.34 -12.10 -12.39
CA GLY A 244 -12.26 -13.52 -12.72
C GLY A 244 -12.05 -13.78 -14.21
N PRO A 245 -11.64 -15.00 -14.57
CA PRO A 245 -11.32 -15.36 -15.96
C PRO A 245 -12.50 -15.19 -16.93
N GLU A 246 -13.74 -15.29 -16.44
CA GLU A 246 -14.97 -15.14 -17.20
C GLU A 246 -15.25 -13.68 -17.62
N ARG A 247 -15.00 -12.70 -16.74
CA ARG A 247 -15.40 -11.30 -16.99
C ARG A 247 -14.25 -10.40 -17.39
N ARG A 248 -13.09 -10.51 -16.72
CA ARG A 248 -11.87 -9.72 -16.99
C ARG A 248 -12.15 -8.24 -17.26
N GLU A 249 -13.03 -7.63 -16.45
CA GLU A 249 -13.54 -6.27 -16.71
C GLU A 249 -12.41 -5.23 -16.73
N ASP A 250 -11.35 -5.47 -15.97
CA ASP A 250 -10.11 -4.67 -15.97
C ASP A 250 -9.30 -4.72 -17.27
N LYS A 251 -9.76 -5.46 -18.29
CA LYS A 251 -9.14 -5.53 -19.61
C LYS A 251 -10.03 -4.94 -20.72
N VAL A 252 -11.30 -4.70 -20.44
CA VAL A 252 -12.32 -4.29 -21.44
C VAL A 252 -11.99 -2.94 -22.09
N GLY A 253 -11.53 -1.96 -21.30
CA GLY A 253 -11.12 -0.64 -21.78
C GLY A 253 -9.65 -0.57 -22.26
N GLY A 254 -8.94 -1.69 -22.34
CA GLY A 254 -7.52 -1.75 -22.68
C GLY A 254 -6.57 -1.47 -21.50
N LYS A 255 -5.34 -1.04 -21.82
CA LYS A 255 -4.19 -0.96 -20.89
C LYS A 255 -4.41 -0.12 -19.63
N PHE A 256 -5.39 0.80 -19.64
CA PHE A 256 -5.65 1.75 -18.55
C PHE A 256 -7.07 1.62 -17.98
N SER A 257 -7.66 0.42 -18.06
CA SER A 257 -8.99 0.18 -17.48
C SER A 257 -8.95 0.17 -15.94
N TYR A 258 -7.90 -0.44 -15.37
CA TYR A 258 -7.64 -0.49 -13.95
C TYR A 258 -6.35 0.28 -13.64
N THR A 259 -6.45 1.36 -12.86
CA THR A 259 -5.31 2.28 -12.63
C THR A 259 -5.06 2.56 -11.16
N SER A 260 -5.45 1.66 -10.24
CA SER A 260 -5.19 1.83 -8.80
C SER A 260 -3.69 1.88 -8.46
N PHE A 261 -2.82 1.33 -9.31
CA PHE A 261 -1.36 1.43 -9.22
C PHE A 261 -0.74 2.37 -10.26
N SER A 262 -1.54 3.28 -10.85
CA SER A 262 -1.14 4.19 -11.93
C SER A 262 -0.76 3.44 -13.23
N GLY A 263 -0.05 4.09 -14.15
CA GLY A 263 0.44 3.52 -15.39
C GLY A 263 1.60 4.32 -16.00
N GLY A 264 2.27 3.75 -17.00
CA GLY A 264 3.37 4.40 -17.72
C GLY A 264 4.67 4.47 -16.91
N ARG A 265 5.47 5.53 -17.12
CA ARG A 265 6.81 5.69 -16.50
C ARG A 265 6.78 5.84 -14.98
N HIS A 266 5.67 6.32 -14.42
CA HIS A 266 5.46 6.53 -12.99
C HIS A 266 4.45 5.52 -12.43
N ILE A 267 4.43 4.29 -12.95
CA ILE A 267 3.67 3.17 -12.38
C ILE A 267 4.25 2.81 -11.01
N CYS A 268 3.42 2.33 -10.09
CA CYS A 268 3.87 1.88 -8.78
C CYS A 268 4.81 0.69 -8.90
N THR A 269 6.07 0.86 -8.49
CA THR A 269 7.06 -0.23 -8.44
C THR A 269 6.81 -1.20 -7.27
N GLY A 270 5.99 -0.79 -6.30
CA GLY A 270 5.62 -1.58 -5.13
C GLY A 270 4.38 -2.45 -5.29
N GLU A 271 3.76 -2.53 -6.46
CA GLU A 271 2.49 -3.29 -6.67
C GLU A 271 2.61 -4.76 -6.23
N ALA A 272 3.65 -5.47 -6.68
CA ALA A 272 3.86 -6.86 -6.31
C ALA A 272 4.12 -7.02 -4.80
N TYR A 273 4.88 -6.11 -4.20
CA TYR A 273 5.13 -6.08 -2.76
C TYR A 273 3.85 -5.85 -1.97
N ALA A 274 3.03 -4.88 -2.38
CA ALA A 274 1.76 -4.56 -1.73
C ALA A 274 0.78 -5.75 -1.76
N TYR A 275 0.57 -6.37 -2.93
CA TYR A 275 -0.28 -7.54 -3.02
C TYR A 275 0.22 -8.70 -2.16
N MET A 276 1.53 -8.97 -2.16
CA MET A 276 2.13 -10.01 -1.33
C MET A 276 1.92 -9.72 0.16
N GLN A 277 2.24 -8.50 0.61
CA GLN A 277 2.07 -8.07 1.98
C GLN A 277 0.61 -8.19 2.45
N LEU A 278 -0.35 -7.72 1.64
CA LEU A 278 -1.78 -7.80 1.94
C LEU A 278 -2.27 -9.25 1.99
N LYS A 279 -1.83 -10.10 1.06
CA LYS A 279 -2.16 -11.53 1.05
C LYS A 279 -1.62 -12.26 2.28
N VAL A 280 -0.38 -11.98 2.68
CA VAL A 280 0.21 -12.57 3.90
C VAL A 280 -0.63 -12.22 5.13
N ILE A 281 -0.97 -10.95 5.31
CA ILE A 281 -1.77 -10.48 6.44
C ILE A 281 -3.15 -11.14 6.42
N TRP A 282 -3.87 -11.08 5.30
CA TRP A 282 -5.22 -11.62 5.20
C TRP A 282 -5.28 -13.13 5.27
N SER A 283 -4.34 -13.84 4.65
CA SER A 283 -4.18 -15.29 4.80
C SER A 283 -4.01 -15.67 6.27
N HIS A 284 -3.14 -14.98 7.00
CA HIS A 284 -2.94 -15.23 8.42
C HIS A 284 -4.23 -14.99 9.21
N LEU A 285 -4.92 -13.88 8.98
CA LEU A 285 -6.16 -13.54 9.68
C LEU A 285 -7.28 -14.57 9.42
N LEU A 286 -7.55 -14.89 8.15
CA LEU A 286 -8.63 -15.81 7.76
C LEU A 286 -8.41 -17.24 8.24
N ARG A 287 -7.15 -17.67 8.39
CA ARG A 287 -6.81 -19.00 8.92
C ARG A 287 -6.96 -19.07 10.43
N ASN A 288 -6.54 -18.02 11.13
CA ASN A 288 -6.40 -18.05 12.59
C ASN A 288 -7.58 -17.48 13.35
N PHE A 289 -8.50 -16.76 12.69
CA PHE A 289 -9.58 -16.06 13.36
C PHE A 289 -10.91 -16.14 12.61
N GLU A 290 -12.00 -16.34 13.35
CA GLU A 290 -13.34 -15.92 12.93
C GLU A 290 -13.43 -14.41 13.15
N LEU A 291 -13.80 -13.66 12.12
CA LEU A 291 -13.89 -12.19 12.15
C LEU A 291 -15.30 -11.75 11.80
N GLU A 292 -15.86 -10.86 12.62
CA GLU A 292 -17.19 -10.28 12.45
C GLU A 292 -17.09 -8.76 12.54
N LEU A 293 -17.49 -8.05 11.47
CA LEU A 293 -17.54 -6.59 11.48
C LEU A 293 -18.71 -6.13 12.35
N ILE A 294 -18.42 -5.38 13.42
CA ILE A 294 -19.44 -4.89 14.37
C ILE A 294 -19.62 -3.37 14.31
N SER A 295 -18.74 -2.66 13.62
CA SER A 295 -18.91 -1.24 13.30
C SER A 295 -19.65 -1.06 11.97
N PRO A 296 -20.33 0.08 11.75
CA PRO A 296 -20.87 0.41 10.44
C PRO A 296 -19.78 0.43 9.36
N PHE A 297 -20.15 0.18 8.11
CA PHE A 297 -19.23 0.34 6.99
C PHE A 297 -18.66 1.77 6.98
N PRO A 298 -17.32 1.95 7.00
CA PRO A 298 -16.72 3.26 7.16
C PRO A 298 -16.95 4.13 5.92
N LYS A 299 -17.14 5.43 6.15
CA LYS A 299 -17.08 6.44 5.08
C LYS A 299 -15.63 6.77 4.77
N THR A 300 -15.38 7.34 3.59
CA THR A 300 -14.05 7.86 3.23
C THR A 300 -13.83 9.24 3.86
N ASP A 301 -12.71 9.42 4.55
CA ASP A 301 -12.25 10.72 5.04
C ASP A 301 -11.51 11.46 3.92
N TRP A 302 -12.19 12.42 3.31
CA TRP A 302 -11.66 13.26 2.22
C TRP A 302 -10.86 14.48 2.73
N SER A 303 -10.79 14.70 4.04
CA SER A 303 -9.99 15.80 4.63
C SER A 303 -8.48 15.50 4.62
N LYS A 304 -8.11 14.22 4.48
CA LYS A 304 -6.74 13.73 4.43
C LYS A 304 -6.17 13.79 3.02
N PHE A 305 -4.86 14.01 2.91
CA PHE A 305 -4.16 13.99 1.61
C PHE A 305 -4.28 12.63 0.92
N LEU A 306 -4.12 11.54 1.68
CA LEU A 306 -4.47 10.19 1.26
C LEU A 306 -5.80 9.82 1.92
N PRO A 307 -6.92 9.74 1.17
CA PRO A 307 -8.18 9.38 1.76
C PRO A 307 -8.13 8.01 2.43
N GLU A 308 -8.74 7.93 3.60
CA GLU A 308 -8.69 6.77 4.48
C GLU A 308 -10.09 6.42 5.00
N PRO A 309 -10.29 5.23 5.60
CA PRO A 309 -11.51 4.93 6.35
C PRO A 309 -11.67 5.87 7.55
N GLN A 310 -12.85 6.50 7.63
CA GLN A 310 -13.21 7.40 8.73
C GLN A 310 -13.54 6.61 10.00
N GLY A 311 -13.00 7.07 11.13
CA GLY A 311 -13.28 6.48 12.44
C GLY A 311 -12.56 5.14 12.65
N LYS A 312 -13.14 4.32 13.53
CA LYS A 312 -12.61 3.00 13.92
C LYS A 312 -13.28 1.89 13.13
N LEU A 313 -12.53 0.85 12.78
CA LEU A 313 -13.08 -0.36 12.19
C LEU A 313 -13.13 -1.47 13.23
N LEU A 314 -14.19 -1.48 14.04
CA LEU A 314 -14.35 -2.45 15.12
C LEU A 314 -14.75 -3.82 14.57
N VAL A 315 -13.96 -4.83 14.92
CA VAL A 315 -14.18 -6.23 14.56
C VAL A 315 -14.14 -7.09 15.82
N LYS A 316 -15.14 -7.95 15.94
CA LYS A 316 -15.14 -9.03 16.93
C LYS A 316 -14.36 -10.21 16.34
N TYR A 317 -13.43 -10.74 17.10
CA TYR A 317 -12.60 -11.87 16.68
C TYR A 317 -12.67 -13.03 17.68
N LYS A 318 -12.60 -14.25 17.16
CA LYS A 318 -12.45 -15.48 17.93
C LYS A 318 -11.35 -16.31 17.29
N ARG A 319 -10.39 -16.78 18.09
CA ARG A 319 -9.29 -17.61 17.55
C ARG A 319 -9.84 -18.96 17.11
N ASN A 320 -9.54 -19.36 15.88
CA ASN A 320 -9.84 -20.69 15.37
C ASN A 320 -8.89 -21.70 16.03
N GLY A 321 -9.43 -22.72 16.68
CA GLY A 321 -8.64 -23.81 17.27
C GLY A 321 -8.03 -24.78 16.24
N ILE A 322 -8.28 -24.57 14.94
CA ILE A 322 -8.07 -25.57 13.88
C ILE A 322 -6.63 -25.58 13.35
N LEU A 323 -5.79 -24.57 13.61
CA LEU A 323 -4.41 -24.52 13.09
C LEU A 323 -3.37 -24.31 14.19
N GLN A 324 -3.38 -25.17 15.20
CA GLN A 324 -2.36 -25.21 16.27
C GLN A 324 -0.99 -25.79 15.84
N SER A 325 -0.77 -26.13 14.57
CA SER A 325 0.42 -26.88 14.13
C SER A 325 1.32 -26.15 13.14
N LEU A 326 1.57 -24.85 13.35
CA LEU A 326 2.66 -24.14 12.68
C LEU A 326 3.38 -23.26 13.72
N ASN A 327 4.17 -23.92 14.56
CA ASN A 327 5.27 -23.29 15.30
C ASN A 327 6.58 -23.72 14.66
#